data_AF-G4TZ09-F1
#
_entry.id   AF-G4TZ09-F1
#
_cell.length_a   1.000
_cell.length_b   1.000
_cell.length_c   1.000
_cell.angle_alpha   90.00
_cell.angle_beta   90.00
_cell.angle_gamma   90.00
#
_symmetry.space_group_name_H-M   'P 1'
#
loop_
_entity.id
_entity.type
_entity.pdbx_description
1 polymer ?
#
loop_
_entity_poly.entity_id
_entity_poly.type
_entity_poly.pdbx_seq_one_letter_code
_entity_poly.pdbx_strand_id
1 'polypeptide(L)'
;MLCGGWKKGVDEWECVDTRSTLDSCGGCIYPYFFDEKPPTGADCSSLPGAVDVECRNSRCIVHSCQPGYVLSPAYDECIPTN
;
A
#
# COMPACT_ATOMS: atom_id res chain seq x y z
N MET A 1 15.83 -1.01 2.50
CA MET A 1 15.08 -1.05 3.77
C MET A 1 14.52 -2.45 3.90
N LEU A 2 14.65 -3.11 5.04
CA LEU A 2 14.09 -4.45 5.24
C LEU A 2 12.64 -4.30 5.70
N CYS A 3 11.71 -4.95 5.00
CA CYS A 3 10.31 -5.01 5.39
C CYS A 3 9.99 -6.45 5.82
N GLY A 4 9.22 -6.58 6.90
CA GLY A 4 8.93 -7.85 7.54
C GLY A 4 8.95 -7.68 9.05
N GLY A 5 8.22 -8.52 9.78
CA GLY A 5 8.13 -8.52 11.22
C GLY A 5 7.49 -9.81 11.70
N TRP A 6 7.71 -10.20 12.96
CA TRP A 6 7.17 -11.45 13.52
C TRP A 6 5.64 -11.40 13.63
N LYS A 7 4.93 -11.73 12.54
CA LYS A 7 3.53 -12.12 12.57
C LYS A 7 3.49 -13.64 12.53
N LYS A 8 2.82 -14.24 13.53
CA LYS A 8 2.55 -15.68 13.67
C LYS A 8 2.19 -16.29 12.30
N GLY A 9 3.15 -16.94 11.65
CA GLY A 9 2.94 -17.70 10.40
C GLY A 9 3.68 -17.23 9.13
N VAL A 10 4.49 -16.17 9.16
CA VAL A 10 5.33 -15.79 8.00
C VAL A 10 6.75 -15.49 8.46
N ASP A 11 7.65 -16.46 8.30
CA ASP A 11 9.10 -16.33 8.57
C ASP A 11 9.84 -15.74 7.35
N GLU A 12 9.20 -14.84 6.61
CA GLU A 12 9.71 -14.36 5.32
C GLU A 12 9.97 -12.86 5.40
N TRP A 13 11.27 -12.53 5.44
CA TRP A 13 11.77 -11.18 5.22
C TRP A 13 12.07 -11.06 3.76
N GLU A 14 11.53 -10.04 3.11
CA GLU A 14 11.81 -9.78 1.71
C GLU A 14 12.38 -8.38 1.50
N CYS A 15 13.28 -8.31 0.52
CA CYS A 15 13.74 -7.04 -0.01
C CYS A 15 12.64 -6.51 -0.94
N VAL A 16 11.85 -5.56 -0.46
CA VAL A 16 10.81 -4.90 -1.27
C VAL A 16 11.30 -3.55 -1.79
N ASP A 17 10.88 -3.21 -3.00
CA ASP A 17 11.05 -1.86 -3.54
C ASP A 17 9.82 -1.01 -3.21
N THR A 18 9.90 -0.26 -2.10
CA THR A 18 8.83 0.62 -1.64
C THR A 18 8.41 1.73 -2.63
N ARG A 19 9.07 1.86 -3.78
CA ARG A 19 8.68 2.79 -4.83
C ARG A 19 7.68 2.21 -5.83
N SER A 20 7.58 0.88 -5.87
CA SER A 20 6.82 0.12 -6.87
C SER A 20 6.03 -1.06 -6.30
N THR A 21 6.36 -1.56 -5.11
CA THR A 21 5.64 -2.64 -4.44
C THR A 21 4.31 -2.14 -3.86
N LEU A 22 3.21 -2.79 -4.24
CA LEU A 22 1.84 -2.38 -3.91
C LEU A 22 1.53 -2.43 -2.41
N ASP A 23 2.00 -3.48 -1.72
CA ASP A 23 1.67 -3.77 -0.33
C ASP A 23 2.66 -3.12 0.67
N SER A 24 3.61 -2.35 0.15
CA SER A 24 4.61 -1.60 0.94
C SER A 24 5.00 -0.32 0.19
N CYS A 25 3.98 0.37 -0.33
CA CYS A 25 4.19 1.58 -1.10
C CYS A 25 4.55 2.76 -0.17
N GLY A 26 5.64 3.46 -0.47
CA GLY A 26 6.13 4.57 0.35
C GLY A 26 6.81 4.18 1.65
N GLY A 27 6.87 2.87 1.96
CA GLY A 27 7.55 2.36 3.13
C GLY A 27 7.11 0.95 3.49
N CYS A 28 7.66 0.40 4.56
CA CYS A 28 7.19 -0.88 5.07
C CYS A 28 5.89 -0.71 5.84
N ILE A 29 4.86 -1.48 5.51
CA ILE A 29 3.66 -1.62 6.37
C ILE A 29 3.99 -2.36 7.67
N TYR A 30 5.02 -3.23 7.63
CA TYR A 30 5.60 -3.93 8.77
C TYR A 30 7.10 -3.63 8.81
N PRO A 31 7.53 -2.64 9.62
CA PRO A 31 8.94 -2.34 9.79
C PRO A 31 9.64 -3.52 10.48
N TYR A 32 10.93 -3.67 10.15
CA TYR A 32 11.79 -4.66 10.79
C TYR A 32 11.76 -4.49 12.30
N PHE A 33 11.72 -5.60 13.05
CA PHE A 33 11.48 -5.57 14.51
C PHE A 33 12.56 -4.83 15.32
N PHE A 34 13.76 -4.64 14.78
CA PHE A 34 14.81 -3.82 15.37
C PHE A 34 14.82 -2.36 14.84
N ASP A 35 13.97 -2.03 13.87
CA ASP A 35 13.79 -0.66 13.39
C ASP A 35 12.60 -0.04 14.14
N GLU A 36 12.89 0.82 15.13
CA GLU A 36 11.90 1.50 15.97
C GLU A 36 11.07 2.56 15.21
N LYS A 37 11.25 2.66 13.89
CA LYS A 37 10.51 3.60 13.06
C LYS A 37 9.05 3.17 12.95
N PRO A 38 8.11 4.13 13.02
CA PRO A 38 6.72 3.83 12.71
C PRO A 38 6.59 3.28 11.28
N PRO A 39 5.60 2.42 11.01
CA PRO A 39 5.29 2.00 9.65
C PRO A 39 5.00 3.24 8.79
N THR A 40 5.76 3.42 7.71
CA THR A 40 5.58 4.51 6.74
C THR A 40 4.97 4.03 5.44
N GLY A 41 4.76 2.71 5.30
CA GLY A 41 4.16 2.10 4.13
C GLY A 41 2.64 2.14 4.13
N ALA A 42 2.08 2.13 2.93
CA ALA A 42 0.68 1.86 2.69
C ALA A 42 0.54 0.60 1.83
N ASP A 43 -0.51 -0.17 2.11
CA ASP A 43 -0.99 -1.21 1.21
C ASP A 43 -2.05 -0.60 0.29
N CYS A 44 -1.67 -0.33 -0.95
CA CYS A 44 -2.57 0.26 -1.94
C CYS A 44 -3.62 -0.73 -2.44
N SER A 45 -3.42 -2.05 -2.27
CA SER A 45 -4.38 -3.08 -2.69
C SER A 45 -5.62 -3.14 -1.79
N SER A 46 -5.46 -2.69 -0.54
CA SER A 46 -6.53 -2.63 0.46
C SER A 46 -7.41 -1.37 0.37
N LEU A 47 -7.24 -0.54 -0.66
CA LEU A 47 -8.02 0.69 -0.84
C LEU A 47 -9.51 0.37 -1.14
N PRO A 48 -10.46 0.90 -0.36
CA PRO A 48 -11.88 0.60 -0.54
C PRO A 48 -12.40 0.99 -1.92
N GLY A 49 -13.03 0.04 -2.61
CA GLY A 49 -13.63 0.29 -3.92
C GLY A 49 -12.63 0.46 -5.06
N ALA A 50 -11.32 0.39 -4.82
CA ALA A 50 -10.33 0.40 -5.88
C ALA A 50 -10.27 -0.96 -6.59
N VAL A 51 -10.15 -0.94 -7.92
CA VAL A 51 -10.07 -2.15 -8.76
C VAL A 51 -8.69 -2.31 -9.37
N ASP A 52 -8.15 -1.21 -9.88
CA ASP A 52 -6.80 -1.17 -10.45
C ASP A 52 -6.00 -0.07 -9.75
N VAL A 53 -4.87 -0.48 -9.18
CA VAL A 53 -4.02 0.34 -8.33
C VAL A 53 -2.56 0.06 -8.64
N GLU A 54 -1.77 1.12 -8.61
CA GLU A 54 -0.34 1.08 -8.86
C GLU A 54 0.38 1.82 -7.74
N CYS A 55 1.46 1.25 -7.22
CA CYS A 55 2.43 2.02 -6.46
C CYS A 55 3.39 2.69 -7.44
N ARG A 56 3.36 4.01 -7.53
CA ARG A 56 4.23 4.77 -8.42
C ARG A 56 4.92 5.90 -7.69
N ASN A 57 6.25 5.89 -7.68
CA ASN A 57 7.06 6.88 -6.98
C ASN A 57 6.66 7.02 -5.50
N SER A 58 6.47 5.88 -4.81
CA SER A 58 6.11 5.85 -3.38
C SER A 58 4.73 6.45 -3.06
N ARG A 59 3.81 6.48 -4.04
CA ARG A 59 2.42 6.91 -3.86
C ARG A 59 1.48 5.89 -4.49
N CYS A 60 0.35 5.64 -3.83
CA CYS A 60 -0.75 4.88 -4.41
C CYS A 60 -1.42 5.72 -5.50
N ILE A 61 -1.55 5.14 -6.69
CA ILE A 61 -2.27 5.70 -7.82
C ILE A 61 -3.38 4.74 -8.17
N VAL A 62 -4.62 5.21 -8.07
CA VAL A 62 -5.81 4.46 -8.44
C VAL A 62 -6.15 4.76 -9.90
N HIS A 63 -6.22 3.72 -10.71
CA HIS A 63 -6.56 3.81 -12.14
C HIS A 63 -8.04 3.57 -12.39
N SER A 64 -8.68 2.71 -11.58
CA SER A 64 -10.12 2.42 -11.71
C SER A 64 -10.78 2.06 -10.39
N CYS A 65 -12.07 2.39 -10.28
CA CYS A 65 -12.92 2.14 -9.13
C CYS A 65 -14.08 1.19 -9.48
N GLN A 66 -14.61 0.50 -8.48
CA GLN A 66 -15.80 -0.34 -8.58
C GLN A 66 -17.04 0.51 -8.91
N PRO A 67 -18.09 -0.08 -9.52
CA PRO A 67 -19.36 0.61 -9.71
C PRO A 67 -19.91 1.15 -8.37
N GLY A 68 -20.42 2.38 -8.37
CA GLY A 68 -20.84 3.07 -7.15
C GLY A 68 -19.72 3.85 -6.43
N TYR A 69 -18.52 3.87 -7.01
CA TYR A 69 -17.40 4.70 -6.58
C TYR A 69 -16.90 5.55 -7.75
N VAL A 70 -16.36 6.73 -7.43
CA VAL A 70 -15.69 7.63 -8.37
C VAL A 70 -14.27 7.91 -7.91
N LEU A 71 -13.38 8.08 -8.88
CA LEU A 71 -11.99 8.39 -8.61
C LEU A 71 -11.86 9.80 -8.02
N SER A 72 -11.10 9.92 -6.94
CA SER A 72 -10.75 11.21 -6.34
C SER A 72 -9.96 12.09 -7.31
N PRO A 73 -10.03 13.43 -7.18
CA PRO A 73 -9.21 14.35 -8.00
C PRO A 73 -7.70 14.13 -7.85
N ALA A 74 -7.26 13.56 -6.73
CA ALA A 74 -5.86 13.27 -6.42
C ALA A 74 -5.39 11.89 -6.91
N TYR A 75 -6.30 11.06 -7.45
CA TYR A 75 -6.02 9.71 -7.93
C TYR A 75 -5.48 8.76 -6.85
N ASP A 76 -5.78 9.00 -5.58
CA ASP A 76 -5.26 8.21 -4.45
C ASP A 76 -6.34 7.40 -3.73
N GLU A 77 -7.62 7.74 -3.94
CA GLU A 77 -8.76 7.02 -3.37
C GLU A 77 -9.96 6.93 -4.31
N CYS A 78 -10.86 5.98 -4.01
CA CYS A 78 -12.18 5.85 -4.61
C CYS A 78 -13.24 6.34 -3.61
N ILE A 79 -14.06 7.32 -4.02
CA ILE A 79 -15.08 7.97 -3.20
C ILE A 79 -16.45 7.40 -3.57
N PRO A 80 -17.28 6.93 -2.62
CA PRO A 80 -18.63 6.45 -2.91
C PRO A 80 -19.51 7.52 -3.55
N THR A 81 -20.17 7.19 -4.66
CA THR A 81 -21.25 8.00 -5.23
C THR A 81 -22.56 7.59 -4.58
N ASN A 82 -22.92 8.24 -3.47
CA ASN A 82 -24.28 8.14 -2.91
C ASN A 82 -25.27 8.88 -3.79
#